data_AF-A0AAW5F6E8-F1
#
_entry.id   AF-A0AAW5F6E8-F1
#
_cell.length_a   1.000
_cell.length_b   1.000
_cell.length_c   1.000
_cell.angle_alpha   90.00
_cell.angle_beta   90.00
_cell.angle_gamma   90.00
#
_symmetry.space_group_name_H-M   'P 1'
#
loop_
_entity.id
_entity.type
_entity.pdbx_description
1 polymer ?
#
loop_
_entity_poly.entity_id
_entity_poly.type
_entity_poly.pdbx_seq_one_letter_code
_entity_poly.pdbx_strand_id
1 'polypeptide(L)'
;MLKQPERGSRNVNDFFYEMEGRQLQKMNKVLAGVELTKAEERTLIWLAGWEESTVDNLLSVIEKAARIRADKKGGYAHKSNREFEK
;
A
#
# COMPACT_ATOMS: atom_id res chain seq x y z
N MET A 1 -8.88 -4.69 7.33
CA MET A 1 -8.63 -3.41 6.64
C MET A 1 -8.13 -2.40 7.66
N LEU A 2 -7.09 -1.66 7.29
CA LEU A 2 -6.48 -0.59 8.08
C LEU A 2 -7.53 0.47 8.39
N LYS A 3 -7.58 0.92 9.64
CA LYS A 3 -8.52 1.93 10.12
C LYS A 3 -7.78 3.20 10.50
N GLN A 4 -8.36 4.32 10.15
CA GLN A 4 -7.85 5.62 10.57
C GLN A 4 -7.90 5.72 12.11
N PRO A 5 -6.83 6.21 12.76
CA PRO A 5 -6.86 6.57 14.16
C PRO A 5 -7.93 7.61 14.47
N GLU A 6 -8.47 7.58 15.69
CA GLU A 6 -9.51 8.53 16.11
C GLU A 6 -9.06 9.99 15.94
N ARG A 7 -9.97 10.84 15.47
CA ARG A 7 -9.70 12.28 15.37
C ARG A 7 -9.45 12.84 16.77
N GLY A 8 -8.44 13.70 16.90
CA GLY A 8 -8.00 14.23 18.20
C GLY A 8 -7.03 13.32 18.95
N SER A 9 -6.77 12.08 18.48
CA SER A 9 -5.74 11.21 19.08
C SER A 9 -4.30 11.70 18.82
N ARG A 10 -4.12 12.64 17.89
CA ARG A 10 -2.84 13.23 17.50
C ARG A 10 -3.00 14.75 17.36
N ASN A 11 -1.95 15.49 17.71
CA ASN A 11 -1.91 16.95 17.56
C ASN A 11 -1.59 17.34 16.11
N VAL A 12 -2.54 17.11 15.21
CA VAL A 12 -2.47 17.41 13.76
C VAL A 12 -3.79 18.04 13.31
N ASN A 13 -3.78 18.74 12.18
CA ASN A 13 -4.98 19.41 11.67
C ASN A 13 -5.93 18.43 10.94
N ASP A 14 -7.14 18.90 10.63
CA ASP A 14 -8.14 18.10 9.91
C ASP A 14 -7.68 17.68 8.51
N PHE A 15 -6.92 18.54 7.82
CA PHE A 15 -6.37 18.22 6.50
C PHE A 15 -5.46 16.99 6.54
N PHE A 16 -4.68 16.82 7.60
CA PHE A 16 -3.85 15.63 7.80
C PHE A 16 -4.72 14.38 7.93
N TYR A 17 -5.80 14.43 8.71
CA TYR A 17 -6.74 13.30 8.82
C TYR A 17 -7.42 13.00 7.48
N GLU A 18 -7.76 13.99 6.67
CA GLU A 18 -8.32 13.74 5.34
C GLU A 18 -7.30 13.09 4.39
N MET A 19 -6.07 13.59 4.37
CA MET A 19 -4.96 13.01 3.59
C MET A 19 -4.70 11.56 3.99
N GLU A 20 -4.54 11.30 5.28
CA GLU A 20 -4.30 9.96 5.80
C GLU A 20 -5.46 9.02 5.48
N GLY A 21 -6.70 9.49 5.58
CA GLY A 21 -7.88 8.71 5.22
C GLY A 21 -7.84 8.24 3.76
N ARG A 22 -7.45 9.13 2.83
CA ARG A 22 -7.25 8.77 1.41
C ARG A 22 -6.12 7.76 1.23
N GLN A 23 -4.99 7.95 1.91
CA GLN A 23 -3.86 7.02 1.82
C GLN A 23 -4.22 5.63 2.36
N LEU A 24 -4.93 5.55 3.49
CA LEU A 24 -5.40 4.28 4.04
C LEU A 24 -6.37 3.55 3.10
N GLN A 25 -7.23 4.28 2.39
CA GLN A 25 -8.09 3.69 1.35
C GLN A 25 -7.26 3.10 0.21
N LYS A 26 -6.23 3.81 -0.28
CA LYS A 26 -5.32 3.29 -1.31
C LYS A 26 -4.58 2.04 -0.83
N MET A 27 -4.00 2.08 0.37
CA MET A 27 -3.28 0.95 0.97
C MET A 27 -4.17 -0.28 1.10
N ASN A 28 -5.40 -0.10 1.60
CA ASN A 28 -6.37 -1.19 1.74
C ASN A 28 -6.75 -1.84 0.39
N LYS A 29 -6.78 -1.06 -0.70
CA LYS A 29 -7.05 -1.58 -2.04
C LYS A 29 -5.90 -2.47 -2.53
N VAL A 30 -4.66 -2.03 -2.35
CA VAL A 30 -3.46 -2.79 -2.80
C VAL A 30 -3.23 -4.04 -1.95
N LEU A 31 -3.47 -3.95 -0.65
CA LEU A 31 -3.24 -5.02 0.32
C LEU A 31 -4.49 -5.89 0.55
N ALA A 32 -5.49 -5.80 -0.32
CA ALA A 32 -6.71 -6.59 -0.22
C ALA A 32 -6.37 -8.09 -0.24
N GLY A 33 -6.81 -8.82 0.79
CA GLY A 33 -6.55 -10.26 0.94
C GLY A 33 -5.19 -10.61 1.53
N VAL A 34 -4.35 -9.62 1.89
CA VAL A 34 -3.11 -9.86 2.66
C VAL A 34 -3.46 -9.91 4.15
N GLU A 35 -3.08 -11.00 4.81
CA GLU A 35 -3.15 -11.10 6.27
C GLU A 35 -2.00 -10.31 6.89
N LEU A 36 -2.35 -9.27 7.64
CA LEU A 36 -1.40 -8.37 8.30
C LEU A 36 -1.35 -8.68 9.79
N THR A 37 -0.14 -8.74 10.33
CA THR A 37 0.10 -8.75 11.77
C THR A 37 -0.23 -7.38 12.38
N LYS A 38 -0.45 -7.34 13.70
CA LYS A 38 -0.68 -6.07 14.42
C LYS A 38 0.48 -5.09 14.31
N ALA A 39 1.71 -5.59 14.18
CA ALA A 39 2.87 -4.74 13.94
C ALA A 39 2.82 -4.10 12.55
N GLU A 40 2.51 -4.88 11.51
CA GLU A 40 2.37 -4.36 10.14
C GLU A 40 1.21 -3.39 10.01
N GLU A 41 0.06 -3.65 10.64
CA GLU A 41 -1.07 -2.71 10.66
C GLU A 41 -0.65 -1.35 11.25
N ARG A 42 0.06 -1.36 12.39
CA ARG A 42 0.56 -0.12 13.03
C ARG A 42 1.57 0.61 12.15
N THR A 43 2.50 -0.12 11.54
CA THR A 43 3.50 0.44 10.62
C THR A 43 2.84 1.07 9.41
N LEU A 44 1.83 0.42 8.81
CA LEU A 44 1.12 0.95 7.64
C LEU A 44 0.24 2.14 7.98
N ILE A 45 -0.42 2.14 9.15
CA ILE A 45 -1.16 3.30 9.65
C ILE A 45 -0.21 4.49 9.86
N TRP A 46 0.98 4.24 10.41
CA TRP A 46 1.99 5.28 10.54
C TRP A 46 2.49 5.79 9.18
N LEU A 47 2.72 4.89 8.22
CA LEU A 47 3.11 5.25 6.85
C LEU A 47 2.05 6.08 6.11
N ALA A 48 0.77 5.90 6.42
CA ALA A 48 -0.31 6.69 5.81
C ALA A 48 -0.31 8.18 6.22
N GLY A 49 0.53 8.57 7.19
CA GLY A 49 0.77 9.97 7.53
C GLY A 49 1.85 10.66 6.69
N TRP A 50 2.50 9.95 5.77
CA TRP A 50 3.60 10.49 4.96
C TRP A 50 3.09 11.20 3.70
N GLU A 51 4.00 11.80 2.93
CA GLU A 51 3.67 12.40 1.64
C GLU A 51 3.05 11.36 0.69
N GLU A 52 2.08 11.77 -0.10
CA GLU A 52 1.38 10.90 -1.06
C GLU A 52 2.34 10.20 -2.02
N SER A 53 3.38 10.88 -2.51
CA SER A 53 4.38 10.27 -3.40
C SER A 53 5.18 9.16 -2.70
N THR A 54 5.46 9.30 -1.40
CA THR A 54 6.17 8.29 -0.61
C THR A 54 5.33 7.02 -0.49
N VAL A 55 4.05 7.17 -0.16
CA VAL A 55 3.12 6.04 -0.06
C VAL A 55 2.87 5.40 -1.42
N ASP A 56 2.66 6.17 -2.48
CA ASP A 56 2.41 5.65 -3.82
C ASP A 56 3.64 4.88 -4.35
N ASN A 57 4.86 5.37 -4.10
CA ASN A 57 6.09 4.68 -4.46
C ASN A 57 6.25 3.35 -3.70
N LEU A 58 5.98 3.32 -2.39
CA LEU A 58 6.04 2.09 -1.59
C LEU A 58 5.01 1.06 -2.06
N LEU A 59 3.77 1.46 -2.29
CA LEU A 59 2.72 0.58 -2.80
C LEU A 59 3.06 0.03 -4.19
N SER A 60 3.62 0.86 -5.08
CA SER A 60 4.09 0.44 -6.41
C SER A 60 5.16 -0.66 -6.32
N VAL A 61 6.12 -0.54 -5.40
CA VAL A 61 7.15 -1.57 -5.18
C VAL A 61 6.54 -2.87 -4.64
N ILE A 62 5.61 -2.78 -3.68
CA ILE A 62 4.92 -3.95 -3.11
C ILE A 62 4.15 -4.70 -4.21
N GLU A 63 3.38 -3.98 -5.04
CA GLU A 63 2.61 -4.58 -6.12
C GLU A 63 3.51 -5.26 -7.17
N LYS A 64 4.61 -4.61 -7.57
CA LYS A 64 5.61 -5.22 -8.48
C LYS A 64 6.22 -6.47 -7.88
N ALA A 65 6.58 -6.44 -6.60
CA ALA A 65 7.15 -7.61 -5.91
C ALA A 65 6.14 -8.76 -5.81
N ALA A 66 4.86 -8.47 -5.55
CA ALA A 66 3.79 -9.45 -5.53
C ALA A 66 3.60 -10.10 -6.90
N ARG A 67 3.55 -9.30 -7.99
CA ARG A 67 3.46 -9.80 -9.37
C ARG A 67 4.63 -10.72 -9.72
N ILE A 68 5.88 -10.29 -9.47
CA ILE A 68 7.07 -11.13 -9.71
C ILE A 68 7.00 -12.46 -8.93
N ARG A 69 6.53 -12.43 -7.68
CA ARG A 69 6.38 -13.66 -6.87
C ARG A 69 5.27 -14.56 -7.40
N ALA A 70 4.15 -14.00 -7.87
CA ALA A 70 3.09 -14.75 -8.51
C ALA A 70 3.57 -15.40 -9.82
N ASP A 71 4.29 -14.65 -10.67
CA ASP A 71 4.85 -15.16 -11.93
C ASP A 71 5.89 -16.27 -11.68
N LYS A 72 6.74 -16.12 -10.65
CA LYS A 72 7.67 -17.17 -10.24
C LYS A 72 6.98 -18.42 -9.72
N LYS A 73 5.85 -18.29 -9.01
CA LYS A 73 5.02 -19.43 -8.56
C LYS A 73 4.17 -20.02 -9.70
N GLY A 74 3.87 -19.24 -10.73
CA GLY A 74 3.14 -19.64 -11.95
C GLY A 74 4.05 -20.01 -13.12
N GLY A 75 5.33 -20.28 -12.87
CA GLY A 75 6.41 -20.48 -13.85
C GLY A 75 6.31 -21.71 -14.78
N TYR A 76 5.09 -22.12 -15.15
CA TYR A 76 4.83 -22.95 -16.33
C TYR A 76 3.91 -22.28 -17.36
N ALA A 77 3.33 -21.10 -17.10
CA ALA A 77 2.40 -20.50 -18.07
C ALA A 77 2.33 -18.97 -17.99
N HIS A 78 3.37 -18.27 -18.45
CA HIS A 78 3.18 -17.17 -19.43
C HIS A 78 4.53 -16.56 -19.83
N LYS A 79 5.00 -16.94 -21.03
CA LYS A 79 5.73 -16.00 -21.87
C LYS A 79 4.68 -15.09 -22.51
N SER A 80 4.70 -13.81 -22.19
CA SER A 80 4.25 -12.80 -23.12
C SER A 80 5.18 -11.61 -23.00
N ASN A 81 5.97 -11.42 -24.06
CA ASN A 81 6.78 -10.24 -24.32
C ASN A 81 6.03 -8.99 -23.88
N ARG A 82 6.62 -8.23 -22.96
CA ARG A 82 6.39 -6.80 -22.92
C ARG A 82 7.73 -6.12 -23.11
N GLU A 83 8.04 -5.93 -24.39
CA GLU A 83 8.99 -4.94 -24.85
C GLU A 83 8.63 -3.62 -24.15
N PHE A 84 9.54 -3.11 -23.33
CA PHE A 84 9.51 -1.71 -22.95
C PHE A 84 10.04 -0.94 -24.15
N GLU A 85 9.12 -0.38 -24.94
CA GLU A 85 9.45 0.68 -25.88
C GLU A 85 9.77 1.96 -25.09
N LYS A 86 11.02 2.40 -25.28
CA LYS A 86 11.63 3.75 -25.23
C LYS A 86 11.40 4.65 -24.01
#